data_AF-A0A1Q7A8V6-F1
#
_entry.id   AF-A0A1Q7A8V6-F1
#
_cell.length_a   1.000
_cell.length_b   1.000
_cell.length_c   1.000
_cell.angle_alpha   90.00
_cell.angle_beta   90.00
_cell.angle_gamma   90.00
#
_symmetry.space_group_name_H-M   'P 1'
#
loop_
_entity.id
_entity.type
_entity.pdbx_description
1 polymer ?
#
loop_
_entity_poly.entity_id
_entity_poly.type
_entity_poly.pdbx_seq_one_letter_code
_entity_poly.pdbx_strand_id
1 'polypeptide(L)'
;MAQSDLRVNVEGFSQGQESQPVDLAERRLRRVSAWFLLFLVLQAELGLAWDRNWHDTIGRDTFWIPPHIMMYTGIGAAGLVALSVVLLDTLRYYRKAPGVDDASTVSIFWIFHAPIGFIILGFGALIDLVAAPFDNWWHSLYGIDVTLWSPFHLMGTVGGLIEGLGIIYIFASEVGVERRKEPSPRRFLGLNGLEWGALAIFAGLMELILPTLTAFNSIAPGTSQWLLLTYPLPLALSAGFCLIGVTNFIRKPGTAILAALLLWILALGTQAFVPWALHTFVSMFGWQVN
;
A
#
# COMPACT_ATOMS: atom_id res chain seq x y z
N MET A 1 47.46 -46.84 -10.05
CA MET A 1 46.08 -46.37 -9.81
C MET A 1 46.08 -45.64 -8.49
N ALA A 2 46.18 -44.30 -8.52
CA ALA A 2 46.16 -43.47 -7.32
C ALA A 2 44.73 -42.94 -7.13
N GLN A 3 44.08 -43.29 -6.02
CA GLN A 3 42.82 -42.68 -5.60
C GLN A 3 43.15 -41.39 -4.83
N SER A 4 42.72 -40.26 -5.35
CA SER A 4 42.79 -38.96 -4.68
C SER A 4 41.54 -38.78 -3.81
N ASP A 5 41.73 -38.81 -2.48
CA ASP A 5 40.70 -38.43 -1.52
C ASP A 5 40.48 -36.92 -1.55
N LEU A 6 39.46 -36.48 -2.29
CA LEU A 6 38.91 -35.13 -2.20
C LEU A 6 38.08 -35.02 -0.90
N ARG A 7 38.73 -34.65 0.20
CA ARG A 7 38.02 -34.18 1.40
C ARG A 7 37.40 -32.82 1.12
N VAL A 8 36.12 -32.82 0.76
CA VAL A 8 35.29 -31.61 0.78
C VAL A 8 35.21 -31.15 2.22
N ASN A 9 35.81 -29.99 2.51
CA ASN A 9 35.79 -29.39 3.83
C ASN A 9 34.42 -28.73 4.03
N VAL A 10 33.49 -29.42 4.72
CA VAL A 10 32.10 -28.97 4.94
C VAL A 10 31.97 -28.09 6.21
N GLU A 11 33.07 -27.71 6.85
CA GLU A 11 33.04 -26.94 8.11
C GLU A 11 32.67 -25.43 7.97
N GLY A 12 32.25 -24.97 6.78
CA GLY A 12 31.93 -23.56 6.54
C GLY A 12 30.45 -23.16 6.65
N PHE A 13 29.51 -24.10 6.77
CA PHE A 13 28.06 -23.83 6.62
C PHE A 13 27.23 -24.21 7.85
N SER A 14 27.54 -23.69 9.05
CA SER A 14 26.58 -23.76 10.17
C SER A 14 26.83 -22.83 11.36
N GLN A 15 27.53 -21.70 11.21
CA GLN A 15 27.41 -20.66 12.23
C GLN A 15 26.19 -19.80 11.90
N GLY A 16 25.11 -20.00 12.65
CA GLY A 16 24.01 -19.04 12.71
C GLY A 16 24.60 -17.68 13.04
N GLN A 17 24.70 -16.80 12.04
CA GLN A 17 25.19 -15.44 12.24
C GLN A 17 24.29 -14.77 13.26
N GLU A 18 24.81 -14.54 14.47
CA GLU A 18 24.18 -13.64 15.42
C GLU A 18 24.02 -12.28 14.72
N SER A 19 22.77 -11.83 14.56
CA SER A 19 22.47 -10.55 13.95
C SER A 19 23.11 -9.43 14.75
N GLN A 20 24.02 -8.66 14.14
CA GLN A 20 24.71 -7.57 14.81
C GLN A 20 23.72 -6.48 15.29
N PRO A 21 24.03 -5.71 16.35
CA PRO A 21 23.15 -4.67 16.89
C PRO A 21 22.67 -3.65 15.84
N VAL A 22 23.51 -3.34 14.85
CA VAL A 22 23.19 -2.39 13.77
C VAL A 22 22.13 -2.98 12.81
N ASP A 23 22.21 -4.27 12.47
CA ASP A 23 21.19 -4.95 11.66
C ASP A 23 19.86 -5.00 12.44
N LEU A 24 19.88 -5.23 13.75
CA LEU A 24 18.67 -5.20 14.57
C LEU A 24 18.00 -3.81 14.58
N ALA A 25 18.78 -2.73 14.69
CA ALA A 25 18.26 -1.37 14.66
C ALA A 25 17.65 -1.03 13.29
N GLU A 26 18.29 -1.43 12.20
CA GLU A 26 17.79 -1.24 10.86
C GLU A 26 16.50 -2.01 10.60
N ARG A 27 16.44 -3.30 10.98
CA ARG A 27 15.23 -4.11 10.86
C ARG A 27 14.10 -3.53 11.69
N ARG A 28 14.39 -3.01 12.88
CA ARG A 28 13.40 -2.30 13.69
C ARG A 28 12.87 -1.07 12.96
N LEU A 29 13.73 -0.26 12.34
CA LEU A 29 13.33 0.90 11.54
C LEU A 29 12.45 0.48 10.36
N ARG A 30 12.83 -0.57 9.62
CA ARG A 30 12.04 -1.12 8.50
C ARG A 30 10.65 -1.55 8.95
N ARG A 31 10.54 -2.26 10.07
CA ARG A 31 9.26 -2.72 10.64
C ARG A 31 8.39 -1.57 11.15
N VAL A 32 8.97 -0.60 11.85
CA VAL A 32 8.24 0.59 12.31
C VAL A 32 7.73 1.38 11.11
N SER A 33 8.56 1.55 10.09
CA SER A 33 8.17 2.21 8.84
C SER A 33 7.04 1.46 8.15
N ALA A 34 7.08 0.12 8.08
CA ALA A 34 6.01 -0.68 7.48
C ALA A 34 4.64 -0.45 8.14
N TRP A 35 4.59 -0.45 9.47
CA TRP A 35 3.35 -0.20 10.21
C TRP A 35 2.87 1.25 10.09
N PHE A 36 3.81 2.20 10.10
CA PHE A 36 3.46 3.61 9.92
C PHE A 36 2.93 3.87 8.51
N LEU A 37 3.56 3.30 7.48
CA LEU A 37 3.10 3.37 6.09
C LEU A 37 1.72 2.73 5.91
N LEU A 38 1.47 1.57 6.54
CA LEU A 38 0.15 0.95 6.56
C LEU A 38 -0.90 1.89 7.16
N PHE A 39 -0.60 2.53 8.30
CA PHE A 39 -1.50 3.51 8.90
C PHE A 39 -1.78 4.69 7.94
N LEU A 40 -0.74 5.23 7.30
CA LEU A 40 -0.87 6.38 6.40
C LEU A 40 -1.71 6.05 5.15
N VAL A 41 -1.53 4.86 4.56
CA VAL A 41 -2.33 4.44 3.39
C VAL A 41 -3.78 4.16 3.79
N LEU A 42 -4.03 3.51 4.93
CA LEU A 42 -5.40 3.33 5.43
C LEU A 42 -6.08 4.67 5.77
N GLN A 43 -5.32 5.65 6.27
CA GLN A 43 -5.81 7.03 6.45
C GLN A 43 -6.18 7.66 5.11
N ALA A 44 -5.34 7.50 4.08
CA ALA A 44 -5.61 8.03 2.75
C ALA A 44 -6.86 7.39 2.12
N GLU A 45 -7.00 6.07 2.22
CA GLU A 45 -8.19 5.33 1.77
C GLU A 45 -9.47 5.80 2.47
N LEU A 46 -9.39 6.07 3.78
CA LEU A 46 -10.52 6.60 4.54
C LEU A 46 -10.88 8.04 4.10
N GLY A 47 -9.86 8.85 3.79
CA GLY A 47 -10.03 10.17 3.15
C GLY A 47 -10.73 10.06 1.81
N LEU A 48 -10.30 9.15 0.93
CA LEU A 48 -10.92 8.88 -0.38
C LEU A 48 -12.37 8.39 -0.26
N ALA A 49 -12.68 7.55 0.73
CA ALA A 49 -14.05 7.11 0.97
C ALA A 49 -14.96 8.26 1.44
N TRP A 50 -14.42 9.14 2.29
CA TRP A 50 -15.11 10.35 2.72
C TRP A 50 -15.33 11.32 1.56
N ASP A 51 -14.33 11.49 0.70
CA ASP A 51 -14.33 12.37 -0.47
C ASP A 51 -15.44 12.01 -1.46
N ARG A 52 -15.56 10.72 -1.80
CA ARG A 52 -16.66 10.25 -2.66
C ARG A 52 -18.04 10.61 -2.12
N ASN A 53 -18.27 10.36 -0.82
CA ASN A 53 -19.55 10.69 -0.19
C ASN A 53 -19.78 12.20 -0.09
N TRP A 54 -18.70 12.98 0.03
CA TRP A 54 -18.75 14.42 0.03
C TRP A 54 -19.26 14.97 -1.30
N HIS A 55 -18.69 14.52 -2.41
CA HIS A 55 -19.11 14.95 -3.74
C HIS A 55 -20.55 14.52 -4.04
N ASP A 56 -20.96 13.31 -3.63
CA ASP A 56 -22.34 12.83 -3.77
C ASP A 56 -23.35 13.71 -3.00
N THR A 57 -22.95 14.27 -1.86
CA THR A 57 -23.89 14.94 -0.92
C THR A 57 -23.87 16.46 -1.02
N ILE A 58 -22.69 17.06 -1.11
CA ILE A 58 -22.47 18.52 -1.01
C ILE A 58 -22.12 19.10 -2.38
N GLY A 59 -21.41 18.35 -3.22
CA GLY A 59 -20.92 18.82 -4.52
C GLY A 59 -19.75 19.79 -4.41
N ARG A 60 -19.83 20.92 -5.13
CA ARG A 60 -18.80 21.96 -5.39
C ARG A 60 -17.46 21.86 -4.62
N ASP A 61 -16.38 21.55 -5.33
CA ASP A 61 -15.05 21.43 -4.73
C ASP A 61 -14.18 22.67 -4.79
N THR A 62 -13.50 22.91 -3.68
CA THR A 62 -12.21 23.59 -3.67
C THR A 62 -11.14 22.54 -3.48
N PHE A 63 -9.91 22.83 -3.91
CA PHE A 63 -8.79 21.90 -3.77
C PHE A 63 -8.52 21.45 -2.31
N TRP A 64 -8.95 22.22 -1.31
CA TRP A 64 -8.61 22.04 0.10
C TRP A 64 -9.82 21.69 0.99
N ILE A 65 -10.61 20.70 0.60
CA ILE A 65 -11.68 20.18 1.48
C ILE A 65 -11.12 19.20 2.53
N PRO A 66 -11.80 19.02 3.67
CA PRO A 66 -11.35 18.09 4.72
C PRO A 66 -11.04 16.66 4.25
N PRO A 67 -11.84 16.01 3.37
CA PRO A 67 -11.49 14.70 2.81
C PRO A 67 -10.16 14.72 2.04
N HIS A 68 -9.97 15.70 1.16
CA HIS A 68 -8.70 15.91 0.44
C HIS A 68 -7.52 16.08 1.38
N ILE A 69 -7.65 16.90 2.43
CA ILE A 69 -6.56 17.12 3.40
C ILE A 69 -6.18 15.80 4.08
N MET A 70 -7.16 15.00 4.50
CA MET A 70 -6.93 13.69 5.09
C MET A 70 -6.23 12.74 4.11
N MET A 71 -6.66 12.74 2.85
CA MET A 71 -6.08 11.94 1.78
C MET A 71 -4.63 12.36 1.46
N TYR A 72 -4.42 13.65 1.16
CA TYR A 72 -3.12 14.22 0.80
C TYR A 72 -2.09 14.08 1.92
N THR A 73 -2.51 14.20 3.19
CA THR A 73 -1.59 14.00 4.31
C THR A 73 -1.16 12.55 4.45
N GLY A 74 -2.04 11.58 4.18
CA GLY A 74 -1.70 10.17 4.16
C GLY A 74 -0.68 9.84 3.04
N ILE A 75 -1.04 10.16 1.80
CA ILE A 75 -0.22 9.91 0.61
C ILE A 75 1.11 10.68 0.68
N GLY A 76 1.03 11.99 1.00
CA GLY A 76 2.18 12.87 1.10
C GLY A 76 3.17 12.41 2.18
N ALA A 77 2.67 12.03 3.36
CA ALA A 77 3.53 11.50 4.41
C ALA A 77 4.15 10.15 4.02
N ALA A 78 3.41 9.27 3.33
CA ALA A 78 3.94 7.99 2.86
C ALA A 78 5.08 8.19 1.85
N GLY A 79 4.90 9.10 0.88
CA GLY A 79 5.93 9.51 -0.06
C GLY A 79 7.16 10.11 0.62
N LEU A 80 6.98 10.96 1.65
CA LEU A 80 8.10 11.53 2.42
C LEU A 80 8.86 10.48 3.22
N VAL A 81 8.17 9.49 3.80
CA VAL A 81 8.81 8.35 4.48
C VAL A 81 9.65 7.55 3.48
N ALA A 82 9.10 7.22 2.31
CA ALA A 82 9.81 6.50 1.26
C ALA A 82 11.04 7.27 0.76
N LEU A 83 10.88 8.57 0.45
CA LEU A 83 11.98 9.43 0.05
C LEU A 83 13.07 9.51 1.12
N SER A 84 12.68 9.65 2.39
CA SER A 84 13.62 9.69 3.52
C SER A 84 14.44 8.41 3.60
N VAL A 85 13.80 7.24 3.47
CA VAL A 85 14.51 5.95 3.44
C VAL A 85 15.46 5.88 2.24
N VAL A 86 15.03 6.29 1.04
CA VAL A 86 15.88 6.29 -0.15
C VAL A 86 17.13 7.14 0.06
N LEU A 87 16.97 8.37 0.55
CA LEU A 87 18.10 9.29 0.76
C LEU A 87 19.03 8.80 1.88
N LEU A 88 18.48 8.30 2.99
CA LEU A 88 19.26 7.82 4.13
C LEU A 88 20.02 6.54 3.79
N ASP A 89 19.38 5.56 3.15
CA ASP A 89 20.05 4.30 2.79
C ASP A 89 21.06 4.52 1.65
N THR A 90 20.82 5.45 0.73
CA THR A 90 21.84 5.87 -0.25
C THR A 90 23.10 6.39 0.44
N LEU A 91 22.93 7.28 1.43
CA LEU A 91 24.06 7.82 2.19
C LEU A 91 24.79 6.72 2.99
N ARG A 92 24.04 5.81 3.60
CA ARG A 92 24.59 4.68 4.37
C ARG A 92 25.33 3.70 3.47
N TYR A 93 24.81 3.42 2.29
CA TYR A 93 25.42 2.56 1.27
C TYR A 93 26.81 3.08 0.87
N TYR A 94 26.91 4.36 0.47
CA TYR A 94 28.20 4.95 0.09
C TYR A 94 29.20 5.04 1.24
N ARG A 95 28.72 5.15 2.49
CA ARG A 95 29.55 5.10 3.70
C ARG A 95 29.94 3.68 4.10
N LYS A 96 29.48 2.64 3.37
CA LYS A 96 29.66 1.23 3.71
C LYS A 96 29.19 0.93 5.14
N ALA A 97 28.08 1.55 5.54
CA ALA A 97 27.50 1.34 6.85
C ALA A 97 27.00 -0.11 6.98
N PRO A 98 27.20 -0.77 8.12
CA PRO A 98 26.70 -2.13 8.32
C PRO A 98 25.17 -2.22 8.10
N GLY A 99 24.73 -3.29 7.45
CA GLY A 99 23.31 -3.57 7.16
C GLY A 99 22.79 -3.03 5.83
N VAL A 100 23.50 -2.06 5.20
CA VAL A 100 23.11 -1.47 3.91
C VAL A 100 24.13 -1.79 2.83
N ASP A 101 23.77 -2.74 1.97
CA ASP A 101 24.59 -3.23 0.87
C ASP A 101 23.72 -3.71 -0.30
N ASP A 102 24.34 -4.33 -1.31
CA ASP A 102 23.67 -4.88 -2.49
C ASP A 102 22.73 -6.06 -2.18
N ALA A 103 22.84 -6.67 -0.99
CA ALA A 103 21.91 -7.71 -0.55
C ALA A 103 20.65 -7.15 0.11
N SER A 104 20.69 -5.90 0.61
CA SER A 104 19.58 -5.27 1.33
C SER A 104 18.93 -4.10 0.59
N THR A 105 19.54 -3.64 -0.51
CA THR A 105 19.10 -2.53 -1.36
C THR A 105 19.24 -2.83 -2.85
N VAL A 106 18.56 -2.05 -3.68
CA VAL A 106 18.73 -2.04 -5.14
C VAL A 106 19.09 -0.63 -5.60
N SER A 107 19.88 -0.54 -6.68
CA SER A 107 20.23 0.75 -7.27
C SER A 107 19.09 1.30 -8.12
N ILE A 108 18.81 2.60 -7.96
CA ILE A 108 17.89 3.36 -8.80
C ILE A 108 18.59 4.60 -9.36
N PHE A 109 18.39 4.83 -10.66
CA PHE A 109 19.10 5.87 -11.43
C PHE A 109 20.63 5.81 -11.29
N TRP A 110 21.17 4.63 -10.98
CA TRP A 110 22.61 4.37 -10.83
C TRP A 110 23.28 5.06 -9.63
N ILE A 111 22.56 5.88 -8.87
CA ILE A 111 23.12 6.73 -7.80
C ILE A 111 22.42 6.57 -6.46
N PHE A 112 21.15 6.14 -6.44
CA PHE A 112 20.41 5.96 -5.20
C PHE A 112 20.32 4.47 -4.87
N HIS A 113 20.35 4.14 -3.59
CA HIS A 113 20.23 2.78 -3.06
C HIS A 113 19.16 2.73 -1.98
N ALA A 114 18.20 1.84 -2.14
CA ALA A 114 17.15 1.63 -1.14
C ALA A 114 16.52 0.24 -1.28
N PRO A 115 15.80 -0.26 -0.25
CA PRO A 115 15.00 -1.46 -0.40
C PRO A 115 13.87 -1.22 -1.40
N ILE A 116 13.70 -2.14 -2.35
CA ILE A 116 12.79 -1.98 -3.50
C ILE A 116 11.34 -1.65 -3.11
N GLY A 117 10.85 -2.13 -1.96
CA GLY A 117 9.51 -1.80 -1.48
C GLY A 117 9.29 -0.30 -1.24
N PHE A 118 10.30 0.41 -0.72
CA PHE A 118 10.23 1.87 -0.54
C PHE A 118 10.34 2.62 -1.86
N ILE A 119 11.10 2.10 -2.83
CA ILE A 119 11.19 2.69 -4.17
C ILE A 119 9.83 2.60 -4.88
N ILE A 120 9.24 1.41 -4.89
CA ILE A 120 7.91 1.18 -5.49
C ILE A 120 6.90 2.11 -4.84
N LEU A 121 6.85 2.15 -3.50
CA LEU A 121 5.95 3.02 -2.76
C LEU A 121 6.15 4.50 -3.11
N GLY A 122 7.40 4.96 -3.16
CA GLY A 122 7.72 6.35 -3.47
C GLY A 122 7.23 6.78 -4.86
N PHE A 123 7.31 5.90 -5.86
CA PHE A 123 6.72 6.17 -7.18
C PHE A 123 5.20 6.13 -7.18
N GLY A 124 4.59 5.21 -6.43
CA GLY A 124 3.13 5.19 -6.26
C GLY A 124 2.61 6.50 -5.68
N ALA A 125 3.21 6.93 -4.57
CA ALA A 125 2.87 8.19 -3.91
C ALA A 125 3.14 9.41 -4.81
N LEU A 126 4.21 9.39 -5.61
CA LEU A 126 4.47 10.47 -6.58
C LEU A 126 3.38 10.53 -7.65
N ILE A 127 2.97 9.38 -8.20
CA ILE A 127 1.89 9.31 -9.20
C ILE A 127 0.59 9.84 -8.60
N ASP A 128 0.26 9.42 -7.38
CA ASP A 128 -0.98 9.82 -6.71
C ASP A 128 -1.00 11.31 -6.37
N LEU A 129 0.10 11.85 -5.81
CA LEU A 129 0.22 13.30 -5.54
C LEU A 129 0.18 14.16 -6.81
N VAL A 130 0.70 13.65 -7.93
CA VAL A 130 0.60 14.35 -9.23
C VAL A 130 -0.81 14.25 -9.80
N ALA A 131 -1.55 13.19 -9.52
CA ALA A 131 -2.95 13.04 -9.95
C ALA A 131 -3.83 14.16 -9.36
N ALA A 132 -3.67 14.50 -8.07
CA ALA A 132 -4.48 15.52 -7.39
C ALA A 132 -4.60 16.88 -8.12
N PRO A 133 -3.51 17.58 -8.51
CA PRO A 133 -3.63 18.85 -9.23
C PRO A 133 -4.20 18.68 -10.65
N PHE A 134 -3.94 17.55 -11.32
CA PHE A 134 -4.53 17.27 -12.63
C PHE A 134 -6.02 16.98 -12.54
N ASP A 135 -6.44 16.28 -11.48
CA ASP A 135 -7.84 16.02 -11.17
C ASP A 135 -8.60 17.33 -10.92
N ASN A 136 -8.04 18.22 -10.12
CA ASN A 136 -8.60 19.56 -9.93
C ASN A 136 -8.69 20.38 -11.23
N TRP A 137 -7.68 20.26 -12.10
CA TRP A 137 -7.73 20.87 -13.44
C TRP A 137 -8.85 20.26 -14.29
N TRP A 138 -9.03 18.94 -14.27
CA TRP A 138 -10.10 18.25 -14.96
C TRP A 138 -11.49 18.70 -14.49
N HIS A 139 -11.70 18.74 -13.17
CA HIS A 139 -12.95 19.23 -12.58
C HIS A 139 -13.26 20.69 -12.97
N SER A 140 -12.23 21.52 -13.15
CA SER A 140 -12.41 22.91 -13.61
C SER A 140 -12.92 23.01 -15.06
N LEU A 141 -12.66 22.00 -15.89
CA LEU A 141 -13.03 21.97 -17.30
C LEU A 141 -14.33 21.21 -17.57
N TYR A 142 -14.52 20.08 -16.89
CA TYR A 142 -15.59 19.11 -17.19
C TYR A 142 -16.64 18.98 -16.08
N GLY A 143 -16.44 19.63 -14.93
CA GLY A 143 -17.29 19.48 -13.76
C GLY A 143 -16.89 18.30 -12.87
N ILE A 144 -17.57 18.14 -11.74
CA ILE A 144 -17.29 17.09 -10.75
C ILE A 144 -17.78 15.75 -11.29
N ASP A 145 -16.92 14.73 -11.21
CA ASP A 145 -17.32 13.35 -11.37
C ASP A 145 -17.08 12.58 -10.07
N VAL A 146 -18.09 11.87 -9.58
CA VAL A 146 -17.97 11.09 -8.31
C VAL A 146 -17.44 9.68 -8.57
N THR A 147 -17.32 9.32 -9.84
CA THR A 147 -16.83 8.01 -10.25
C THR A 147 -15.31 8.00 -10.31
N LEU A 148 -14.68 6.94 -9.79
CA LEU A 148 -13.22 6.73 -9.91
C LEU A 148 -12.73 6.49 -11.35
N TRP A 149 -13.60 6.67 -12.35
CA TRP A 149 -13.36 6.34 -13.75
C TRP A 149 -12.87 7.51 -14.59
N SER A 150 -12.75 8.71 -14.01
CA SER A 150 -12.07 9.82 -14.67
C SER A 150 -10.59 9.51 -14.88
N PRO A 151 -9.92 10.13 -15.88
CA PRO A 151 -8.52 9.85 -16.17
C PRO A 151 -7.59 10.01 -14.96
N PHE A 152 -7.84 11.03 -14.14
CA PHE A 152 -6.96 11.37 -13.02
C PHE A 152 -7.34 10.65 -11.72
N HIS A 153 -8.61 10.29 -11.52
CA HIS A 153 -8.99 9.32 -10.49
C HIS A 153 -8.34 7.95 -10.75
N LEU A 154 -8.31 7.50 -12.00
CA LEU A 154 -7.64 6.25 -12.37
C LEU A 154 -6.12 6.36 -12.17
N MET A 155 -5.52 7.51 -12.51
CA MET A 155 -4.11 7.77 -12.24
C MET A 155 -3.78 7.66 -10.74
N GLY A 156 -4.58 8.31 -9.88
CA GLY A 156 -4.45 8.21 -8.42
C GLY A 156 -4.62 6.79 -7.92
N THR A 157 -5.66 6.08 -8.39
CA THR A 157 -5.91 4.68 -8.02
C THR A 157 -4.76 3.75 -8.42
N VAL A 158 -4.15 3.95 -9.59
CA VAL A 158 -2.93 3.23 -10.00
C VAL A 158 -1.77 3.56 -9.06
N GLY A 159 -1.61 4.83 -8.67
CA GLY A 159 -0.65 5.26 -7.65
C GLY A 159 -0.83 4.51 -6.33
N GLY A 160 -2.04 4.51 -5.77
CA GLY A 160 -2.38 3.79 -4.54
C GLY A 160 -2.17 2.27 -4.62
N LEU A 161 -2.46 1.64 -5.76
CA LEU A 161 -2.14 0.22 -5.99
C LEU A 161 -0.61 -0.02 -5.94
N ILE A 162 0.18 0.85 -6.56
CA ILE A 162 1.65 0.78 -6.54
C ILE A 162 2.16 0.99 -5.10
N GLU A 163 1.60 1.93 -4.34
CA GLU A 163 1.92 2.12 -2.92
C GLU A 163 1.69 0.86 -2.11
N GLY A 164 0.51 0.24 -2.25
CA GLY A 164 0.19 -1.00 -1.56
C GLY A 164 1.13 -2.15 -1.92
N LEU A 165 1.53 -2.28 -3.19
CA LEU A 165 2.54 -3.27 -3.61
C LEU A 165 3.89 -3.02 -2.93
N GLY A 166 4.30 -1.76 -2.79
CA GLY A 166 5.49 -1.37 -2.06
C GLY A 166 5.43 -1.80 -0.59
N ILE A 167 4.32 -1.52 0.10
CA ILE A 167 4.08 -1.92 1.49
C ILE A 167 4.07 -3.43 1.65
N ILE A 168 3.39 -4.17 0.75
CA ILE A 168 3.40 -5.63 0.72
C ILE A 168 4.83 -6.15 0.64
N TYR A 169 5.67 -5.57 -0.21
CA TYR A 169 7.07 -5.99 -0.34
C TYR A 169 7.87 -5.74 0.95
N ILE A 170 7.64 -4.60 1.62
CA ILE A 170 8.30 -4.29 2.91
C ILE A 170 7.92 -5.34 3.96
N PHE A 171 6.62 -5.66 4.10
CA PHE A 171 6.18 -6.73 5.00
C PHE A 171 6.73 -8.09 4.57
N ALA A 172 6.80 -8.41 3.27
CA ALA A 172 7.34 -9.67 2.74
C ALA A 172 8.79 -9.87 3.19
N SER A 173 9.60 -8.83 3.04
CA SER A 173 11.01 -8.85 3.42
C SER A 173 11.17 -9.16 4.91
N GLU A 174 10.40 -8.47 5.76
CA GLU A 174 10.52 -8.61 7.21
C GLU A 174 9.92 -9.92 7.74
N VAL A 175 8.82 -10.43 7.14
CA VAL A 175 8.28 -11.77 7.43
C VAL A 175 9.30 -12.84 7.03
N GLY A 176 9.95 -12.69 5.88
CA GLY A 176 11.00 -13.61 5.42
C GLY A 176 12.16 -13.70 6.40
N VAL A 177 12.61 -12.56 6.94
CA VAL A 177 13.64 -12.51 7.99
C VAL A 177 13.14 -13.15 9.28
N GLU A 178 11.92 -12.85 9.71
CA GLU A 178 11.37 -13.34 10.98
C GLU A 178 11.15 -14.86 10.98
N ARG A 179 10.80 -15.46 9.84
CA ARG A 179 10.67 -16.92 9.69
C ARG A 179 11.98 -17.68 9.91
N ARG A 180 13.13 -17.02 9.79
CA ARG A 180 14.45 -17.62 10.01
C ARG A 180 14.95 -17.48 11.45
N LYS A 181 14.25 -16.73 12.31
CA LYS A 181 14.68 -16.49 13.70
C LYS A 181 14.12 -17.54 14.65
N GLU A 182 14.97 -17.95 15.60
CA GLU A 182 14.58 -18.70 16.80
C GLU A 182 14.83 -17.82 18.05
N PRO A 183 13.94 -17.84 19.07
CA PRO A 183 12.68 -18.57 19.14
C PRO A 183 11.58 -17.98 18.25
N SER A 184 10.57 -18.78 17.93
CA SER A 184 9.46 -18.33 17.08
C SER A 184 8.71 -17.15 17.72
N PRO A 185 8.35 -16.12 16.96
CA PRO A 185 7.64 -14.95 17.47
C PRO A 185 6.27 -15.33 18.05
N ARG A 186 5.73 -14.47 18.92
CA ARG A 186 4.36 -14.60 19.44
C ARG A 186 3.37 -14.63 18.27
N ARG A 187 2.37 -15.51 18.38
CA ARG A 187 1.35 -15.70 17.34
C ARG A 187 -0.04 -15.50 17.93
N PHE A 188 -0.91 -14.85 17.16
CA PHE A 188 -2.34 -14.75 17.42
C PHE A 188 -3.09 -15.36 16.24
N LEU A 189 -4.00 -16.31 16.52
CA LEU A 189 -4.65 -17.17 15.50
C LEU A 189 -3.65 -17.82 14.53
N GLY A 190 -2.48 -18.19 15.04
CA GLY A 190 -1.42 -18.83 14.25
C GLY A 190 -0.57 -17.89 13.40
N LEU A 191 -0.82 -16.57 13.41
CA LEU A 191 -0.08 -15.57 12.64
C LEU A 191 0.77 -14.67 13.55
N ASN A 192 1.97 -14.30 13.10
CA ASN A 192 2.77 -13.27 13.79
C ASN A 192 2.28 -11.86 13.43
N GLY A 193 2.81 -10.84 14.11
CA GLY A 193 2.40 -9.44 13.87
C GLY A 193 2.62 -8.99 12.42
N LEU A 194 3.75 -9.31 11.80
CA LEU A 194 4.05 -8.88 10.44
C LEU A 194 3.14 -9.57 9.40
N GLU A 195 2.74 -10.82 9.64
CA GLU A 195 1.74 -11.53 8.84
C GLU A 195 0.35 -10.88 8.98
N TRP A 196 0.00 -10.36 10.17
CA TRP A 196 -1.20 -9.55 10.36
C TRP A 196 -1.12 -8.20 9.63
N GLY A 197 0.05 -7.55 9.61
CA GLY A 197 0.27 -6.33 8.83
C GLY A 197 0.13 -6.59 7.32
N ALA A 198 0.65 -7.72 6.83
CA ALA A 198 0.44 -8.15 5.45
C ALA A 198 -1.05 -8.38 5.14
N LEU A 199 -1.79 -9.06 6.03
CA LEU A 199 -3.24 -9.21 5.90
C LEU A 199 -3.97 -7.86 5.80
N ALA A 200 -3.58 -6.90 6.64
CA ALA A 200 -4.19 -5.58 6.68
C ALA A 200 -3.98 -4.81 5.38
N ILE A 201 -2.78 -4.83 4.78
CA ILE A 201 -2.57 -4.14 3.50
C ILE A 201 -3.31 -4.83 2.34
N PHE A 202 -3.38 -6.17 2.33
CA PHE A 202 -4.20 -6.86 1.32
C PHE A 202 -5.69 -6.53 1.47
N ALA A 203 -6.19 -6.41 2.70
CA ALA A 203 -7.56 -6.00 2.97
C ALA A 203 -7.82 -4.53 2.56
N GLY A 204 -6.91 -3.60 2.87
CA GLY A 204 -6.99 -2.20 2.44
C GLY A 204 -7.03 -2.06 0.92
N LEU A 205 -6.13 -2.76 0.20
CA LEU A 205 -6.17 -2.77 -1.26
C LEU A 205 -7.48 -3.29 -1.84
N MET A 206 -8.09 -4.30 -1.19
CA MET A 206 -9.42 -4.76 -1.60
C MET A 206 -10.50 -3.71 -1.33
N GLU A 207 -10.42 -2.97 -0.22
CA GLU A 207 -11.33 -1.86 0.11
C GLU A 207 -11.19 -0.69 -0.88
N LEU A 208 -9.99 -0.43 -1.41
CA LEU A 208 -9.77 0.53 -2.50
C LEU A 208 -10.45 0.07 -3.80
N ILE A 209 -10.32 -1.21 -4.13
CA ILE A 209 -10.80 -1.78 -5.41
C ILE A 209 -12.32 -1.96 -5.44
N LEU A 210 -12.92 -2.48 -4.36
CA LEU A 210 -14.30 -2.95 -4.36
C LEU A 210 -15.33 -1.86 -4.70
N PRO A 211 -15.25 -0.63 -4.15
CA PRO A 211 -16.18 0.43 -4.49
C PRO A 211 -16.05 0.87 -5.95
N THR A 212 -14.85 0.85 -6.52
CA THR A 212 -14.61 1.11 -7.95
C THR A 212 -15.37 0.12 -8.82
N LEU A 213 -15.39 -1.16 -8.42
CA LEU A 213 -16.16 -2.20 -9.11
C LEU A 213 -17.67 -1.99 -9.01
N THR A 214 -18.17 -1.61 -7.84
CA THR A 214 -19.62 -1.48 -7.60
C THR A 214 -20.19 -0.18 -8.16
N ALA A 215 -19.38 0.86 -8.31
CA ALA A 215 -19.78 2.16 -8.89
C ALA A 215 -19.73 2.17 -10.43
N PHE A 216 -19.56 1.01 -11.07
CA PHE A 216 -19.54 0.90 -12.53
C PHE A 216 -20.94 1.06 -13.13
N ASN A 217 -21.13 2.07 -13.98
CA ASN A 217 -22.37 2.28 -14.73
C ASN A 217 -22.46 1.31 -15.91
N SER A 218 -23.61 0.64 -16.07
CA SER A 218 -23.85 -0.28 -17.19
C SER A 218 -23.96 0.48 -18.51
N ILE A 219 -23.35 -0.06 -19.57
CA ILE A 219 -23.33 0.58 -20.89
C ILE A 219 -24.59 0.19 -21.66
N ALA A 220 -25.27 1.18 -22.23
CA ALA A 220 -26.38 0.94 -23.14
C ALA A 220 -25.88 0.26 -24.44
N PRO A 221 -26.53 -0.82 -24.93
CA PRO A 221 -26.13 -1.45 -26.19
C PRO A 221 -26.13 -0.46 -27.35
N GLY A 222 -25.01 -0.33 -28.07
CA GLY A 222 -24.92 0.45 -29.32
C GLY A 222 -24.13 1.77 -29.27
N THR A 223 -23.62 2.20 -28.11
CA THR A 223 -22.68 3.33 -28.04
C THR A 223 -21.28 2.91 -28.49
N SER A 224 -20.57 3.77 -29.23
CA SER A 224 -19.17 3.58 -29.68
C SER A 224 -18.14 3.53 -28.55
N GLN A 225 -18.59 3.46 -27.30
CA GLN A 225 -17.75 3.24 -26.13
C GLN A 225 -17.12 1.84 -26.08
N TRP A 226 -17.35 0.95 -27.08
CA TRP A 226 -16.84 -0.43 -27.22
C TRP A 226 -15.34 -0.69 -26.94
N LEU A 227 -14.54 0.32 -26.61
CA LEU A 227 -13.28 0.16 -25.86
C LEU A 227 -13.50 -0.20 -24.36
N LEU A 228 -14.53 -1.00 -24.09
CA LEU A 228 -15.12 -1.36 -22.79
C LEU A 228 -14.84 -2.80 -22.36
N LEU A 229 -14.17 -3.60 -23.18
CA LEU A 229 -13.85 -5.00 -22.88
C LEU A 229 -12.85 -5.17 -21.70
N THR A 230 -12.30 -4.09 -21.13
CA THR A 230 -11.17 -4.13 -20.19
C THR A 230 -11.35 -3.34 -18.88
N TYR A 231 -12.51 -2.77 -18.55
CA TYR A 231 -12.55 -1.72 -17.49
C TYR A 231 -12.90 -2.18 -16.06
N PRO A 232 -13.92 -3.01 -15.79
CA PRO A 232 -14.11 -3.59 -14.46
C PRO A 232 -13.38 -4.94 -14.27
N LEU A 233 -13.04 -5.63 -15.36
CA LEU A 233 -12.46 -6.97 -15.29
C LEU A 233 -11.07 -6.98 -14.62
N PRO A 234 -10.11 -6.11 -14.96
CA PRO A 234 -8.81 -6.09 -14.30
C PRO A 234 -8.90 -5.77 -12.81
N LEU A 235 -9.79 -4.85 -12.41
CA LEU A 235 -10.03 -4.56 -11.00
C LEU A 235 -10.67 -5.74 -10.27
N ALA A 236 -11.62 -6.45 -10.88
CA ALA A 236 -12.25 -7.63 -10.29
C ALA A 236 -11.24 -8.77 -10.14
N LEU A 237 -10.37 -8.92 -11.14
CA LEU A 237 -9.24 -9.83 -11.08
C LEU A 237 -8.26 -9.41 -9.98
N SER A 238 -7.99 -8.11 -9.78
CA SER A 238 -7.12 -7.61 -8.71
C SER A 238 -7.62 -7.98 -7.31
N ALA A 239 -8.93 -7.93 -7.06
CA ALA A 239 -9.50 -8.40 -5.79
C ALA A 239 -9.26 -9.91 -5.58
N GLY A 240 -9.46 -10.72 -6.64
CA GLY A 240 -9.12 -12.15 -6.62
C GLY A 240 -7.61 -12.39 -6.40
N PHE A 241 -6.76 -11.60 -7.05
CA PHE A 241 -5.31 -11.64 -6.86
C PHE A 241 -4.89 -11.26 -5.45
N CYS A 242 -5.60 -10.37 -4.75
CA CYS A 242 -5.33 -10.06 -3.35
C CYS A 242 -5.56 -11.29 -2.44
N LEU A 243 -6.68 -12.00 -2.62
CA LEU A 243 -6.99 -13.21 -1.85
C LEU A 243 -6.02 -14.37 -2.15
N ILE A 244 -5.67 -14.56 -3.43
CA ILE A 244 -4.65 -15.54 -3.84
C ILE A 244 -3.28 -15.11 -3.31
N GLY A 245 -2.96 -13.83 -3.41
CA GLY A 245 -1.69 -13.23 -3.00
C GLY A 245 -1.44 -13.41 -1.51
N VAL A 246 -2.40 -13.06 -0.64
CA VAL A 246 -2.26 -13.21 0.81
C VAL A 246 -2.11 -14.68 1.23
N THR A 247 -2.82 -15.59 0.55
CA THR A 247 -2.72 -17.03 0.80
C THR A 247 -1.32 -17.55 0.44
N ASN A 248 -0.78 -17.13 -0.70
CA ASN A 248 0.57 -17.50 -1.16
C ASN A 248 1.69 -16.84 -0.34
N PHE A 249 1.44 -15.64 0.16
CA PHE A 249 2.36 -14.90 1.02
C PHE A 249 2.49 -15.58 2.39
N ILE A 250 1.35 -15.81 3.06
CA ILE A 250 1.32 -16.31 4.44
C ILE A 250 1.51 -17.83 4.48
N ARG A 251 1.04 -18.56 3.45
CA ARG A 251 1.16 -20.03 3.32
C ARG A 251 0.51 -20.79 4.48
N LYS A 252 -0.63 -20.29 4.97
CA LYS A 252 -1.43 -20.93 6.02
C LYS A 252 -2.89 -21.02 5.60
N PRO A 253 -3.57 -22.13 5.91
CA PRO A 253 -4.99 -22.28 5.62
C PRO A 253 -5.81 -21.21 6.37
N GLY A 254 -6.94 -20.81 5.79
CA GLY A 254 -7.86 -19.83 6.39
C GLY A 254 -7.45 -18.36 6.24
N THR A 255 -6.28 -18.06 5.67
CA THR A 255 -5.78 -16.68 5.49
C THR A 255 -6.65 -15.83 4.55
N ALA A 256 -7.22 -16.43 3.49
CA ALA A 256 -8.22 -15.75 2.65
C ALA A 256 -9.49 -15.38 3.44
N ILE A 257 -9.94 -16.24 4.36
CA ILE A 257 -11.11 -15.96 5.21
C ILE A 257 -10.78 -14.83 6.18
N LEU A 258 -9.60 -14.88 6.82
CA LEU A 258 -9.14 -13.80 7.69
C LEU A 258 -9.01 -12.47 6.95
N ALA A 259 -8.51 -12.47 5.71
CA ALA A 259 -8.43 -11.27 4.87
C ALA A 259 -9.83 -10.71 4.57
N ALA A 260 -10.79 -11.56 4.22
CA ALA A 260 -12.17 -11.14 3.99
C ALA A 260 -12.86 -10.61 5.26
N LEU A 261 -12.60 -11.22 6.43
CA LEU A 261 -13.10 -10.72 7.72
C LEU A 261 -12.48 -9.36 8.06
N LEU A 262 -11.18 -9.18 7.79
CA LEU A 262 -10.50 -7.92 8.04
C LEU A 262 -10.99 -6.82 7.09
N LEU A 263 -11.19 -7.14 5.81
CA LEU A 263 -11.86 -6.26 4.85
C LEU A 263 -13.23 -5.84 5.37
N TRP A 264 -14.03 -6.79 5.86
CA TRP A 264 -15.34 -6.47 6.42
C TRP A 264 -15.27 -5.52 7.64
N ILE A 265 -14.29 -5.71 8.52
CA ILE A 265 -14.04 -4.81 9.65
C ILE A 265 -13.62 -3.42 9.17
N LEU A 266 -12.74 -3.32 8.18
CA LEU A 266 -12.33 -2.04 7.58
C LEU A 266 -13.52 -1.34 6.95
N ALA A 267 -14.32 -2.05 6.16
CA ALA A 267 -15.53 -1.52 5.53
C ALA A 267 -16.55 -1.01 6.55
N LEU A 268 -16.77 -1.75 7.66
CA LEU A 268 -17.61 -1.27 8.77
C LEU A 268 -17.05 -0.01 9.42
N GLY A 269 -15.73 0.07 9.60
CA GLY A 269 -15.05 1.26 10.09
C GLY A 269 -15.29 2.46 9.18
N THR A 270 -15.11 2.28 7.87
CA THR A 270 -15.40 3.30 6.85
C THR A 270 -16.88 3.72 6.88
N GLN A 271 -17.81 2.77 6.93
CA GLN A 271 -19.25 3.05 6.98
C GLN A 271 -19.69 3.74 8.28
N ALA A 272 -18.98 3.54 9.39
CA ALA A 272 -19.24 4.27 10.62
C ALA A 272 -18.62 5.68 10.60
N PHE A 273 -17.39 5.80 10.09
CA PHE A 273 -16.65 7.05 10.05
C PHE A 273 -17.24 8.07 9.07
N VAL A 274 -17.51 7.65 7.83
CA VAL A 274 -17.85 8.60 6.75
C VAL A 274 -19.12 9.39 7.04
N PRO A 275 -20.26 8.79 7.45
CA PRO A 275 -21.45 9.57 7.81
C PRO A 275 -21.20 10.50 9.00
N TRP A 276 -20.48 10.03 10.01
CA TRP A 276 -20.12 10.86 11.16
C TRP A 276 -19.27 12.08 10.75
N ALA A 277 -18.23 11.87 9.94
CA ALA A 277 -17.34 12.93 9.48
C ALA A 277 -18.10 13.93 8.60
N LEU A 278 -18.92 13.43 7.67
CA LEU A 278 -19.77 14.26 6.83
C LEU A 278 -20.70 15.15 7.66
N HIS A 279 -21.48 14.59 8.58
CA HIS A 279 -22.39 15.37 9.44
C HIS A 279 -21.64 16.38 10.32
N THR A 280 -20.52 15.97 10.90
CA THR A 280 -19.72 16.83 11.79
C THR A 280 -19.18 18.03 11.02
N PHE A 281 -18.56 17.83 9.86
CA PHE A 281 -17.95 18.92 9.11
C PHE A 281 -18.99 19.80 8.41
N VAL A 282 -20.08 19.23 7.91
CA VAL A 282 -21.21 20.02 7.38
C VAL A 282 -21.77 20.94 8.45
N SER A 283 -22.00 20.44 9.67
CA SER A 283 -22.53 21.25 10.78
C SER A 283 -21.55 22.32 11.26
N MET A 284 -20.23 22.03 11.25
CA MET A 284 -19.20 23.00 11.63
C MET A 284 -19.04 24.15 10.62
N PHE A 285 -19.12 23.85 9.32
CA PHE A 285 -18.86 24.82 8.25
C PHE A 285 -20.13 25.43 7.64
N GLY A 286 -21.31 24.97 8.06
CA GLY A 286 -22.61 25.53 7.65
C GLY A 286 -22.98 25.23 6.20
N TRP A 287 -22.48 24.14 5.62
CA TRP A 287 -22.85 23.75 4.25
C TRP A 287 -24.27 23.17 4.19
N GLN A 288 -24.90 23.35 3.04
CA GLN A 288 -26.19 22.73 2.74
C GLN A 288 -25.93 21.36 2.11
N VAL A 289 -26.58 20.34 2.66
CA VAL A 289 -26.68 19.02 2.06
C VAL A 289 -27.74 19.12 0.96
N ASN A 290 -27.42 18.69 -0.26
CA ASN A 290 -28.38 18.66 -1.37
C ASN A 290 -29.39 17.52 -1.23
#